data_AF-A0A7W0VJ39-F1
#
_entry.id   AF-A0A7W0VJ39-F1
#
_cell.length_a   1.000
_cell.length_b   1.000
_cell.length_c   1.000
_cell.angle_alpha   90.00
_cell.angle_beta   90.00
_cell.angle_gamma   90.00
#
_symmetry.space_group_name_H-M   'P 1'
#
loop_
_entity.id
_entity.type
_entity.pdbx_description
1 polymer ?
#
loop_
_entity_poly.entity_id
_entity_poly.type
_entity_poly.pdbx_seq_one_letter_code
_entity_poly.pdbx_strand_id
1 'polypeptide(L)'
;MNEKARIGVIFGAVALVLGGGLFYFFKIHQPKQQQGAAQGEVLAWEERWNAARECLLGKQPASSSSRESLAVREMQPEPWERKTCTQLIGKLSRGVAEDTGLMKVEHAWMTTDRAAGKFANAFAMHADPFGDAAMKAEKESALGAAFESLDAAHAELRAAAGLDATAVAQLPSLPAAEIIPIKDGAERVTSLVSWVLPSAGGIYAHGGNKTSQFQIVAAPGQAPRALKVPNGALRAVPDLSWAASGLFSEVAIAPIDERGAFGTITNLPITEPGRVFFAVGSLTAGMVAYKTGDHLTVARATGGPFAADTPLEMERTIVAVDPAGRVLLAWNPFSTPENENETARLRGFITRGDAPPKIVELGTGYAGSACLTATQGWVGDSSQAISFSDTGAVPHLFPRHDLLGCTKDSALLHNNGTSHYVVCTEACRAVNMGSIKSTHVATVAGDKVQAIRARGGVLGVWRENALPVFYATQSTLQPMLATSDGKVIDVLATTDDGLVIARVPVK
;
A
#
# COMPACT_ATOMS: atom_id res chain seq x y z
N MET A 1 -23.71 -74.85 -58.95
CA MET A 1 -24.17 -73.69 -58.15
C MET A 1 -25.05 -72.81 -59.03
N ASN A 2 -26.27 -72.53 -58.56
CA ASN A 2 -27.24 -71.68 -59.26
C ASN A 2 -26.65 -70.26 -59.42
N GLU A 3 -26.70 -69.71 -60.63
CA GLU A 3 -26.10 -68.41 -60.98
C GLU A 3 -26.58 -67.28 -60.06
N LYS A 4 -27.83 -67.37 -59.60
CA LYS A 4 -28.43 -66.46 -58.60
C LYS A 4 -27.73 -66.49 -57.23
N ALA A 5 -27.22 -67.64 -56.79
CA ALA A 5 -26.48 -67.76 -55.54
C ALA A 5 -25.09 -67.12 -55.63
N ARG A 6 -24.45 -67.19 -56.81
CA ARG A 6 -23.14 -66.57 -57.05
C ARG A 6 -23.25 -65.04 -57.07
N ILE A 7 -24.31 -64.52 -57.69
CA ILE A 7 -24.65 -63.09 -57.69
C ILE A 7 -24.91 -62.58 -56.26
N GLY A 8 -25.70 -63.32 -55.46
CA GLY A 8 -26.00 -62.94 -54.07
C GLY A 8 -24.75 -62.84 -53.18
N VAL A 9 -23.77 -63.75 -53.34
CA VAL A 9 -22.51 -63.72 -52.59
C VAL A 9 -21.64 -62.52 -53.01
N ILE A 10 -21.60 -62.18 -54.29
CA ILE A 10 -20.84 -61.02 -54.79
C ILE A 10 -21.44 -59.72 -54.26
N PHE A 11 -22.76 -59.54 -54.35
CA PHE A 11 -23.43 -58.36 -53.79
C PHE A 11 -23.30 -58.27 -52.27
N GLY A 12 -23.39 -59.39 -51.55
CA GLY A 12 -23.15 -59.44 -50.10
C GLY A 12 -21.73 -59.03 -49.72
N ALA A 13 -20.71 -59.52 -50.44
CA ALA A 13 -19.32 -59.14 -50.22
C ALA A 13 -19.05 -57.65 -50.53
N VAL A 14 -19.61 -57.14 -51.63
CA VAL A 14 -19.50 -55.71 -52.00
C VAL A 14 -20.20 -54.82 -50.97
N ALA A 15 -21.40 -55.18 -50.52
CA ALA A 15 -22.12 -54.44 -49.49
C ALA A 15 -21.36 -54.44 -48.15
N LEU A 16 -20.66 -55.52 -47.80
CA LEU A 16 -19.87 -55.62 -46.57
C LEU A 16 -18.58 -54.79 -46.65
N VAL A 17 -17.89 -54.78 -47.80
CA VAL A 17 -16.72 -53.92 -48.03
C VAL A 17 -17.10 -52.45 -48.07
N LEU A 18 -18.17 -52.08 -48.79
CA LEU A 18 -18.67 -50.70 -48.83
C LEU A 18 -19.19 -50.25 -47.46
N GLY A 19 -19.96 -51.09 -46.78
CA GLY A 19 -20.48 -50.82 -45.44
C GLY A 19 -19.36 -50.67 -44.41
N GLY A 20 -18.37 -51.56 -44.43
CA GLY A 20 -17.18 -51.49 -43.57
C GLY A 20 -16.32 -50.27 -43.87
N GLY A 21 -16.12 -49.93 -45.15
CA GLY A 21 -15.38 -48.76 -45.60
C GLY A 21 -16.06 -47.45 -45.20
N LEU A 22 -17.38 -47.32 -45.42
CA LEU A 22 -18.16 -46.16 -44.99
C LEU A 22 -18.18 -46.05 -43.46
N PHE A 23 -18.37 -47.17 -42.75
CA PHE A 23 -18.31 -47.17 -41.29
C PHE A 23 -16.96 -46.70 -40.77
N TYR A 24 -15.85 -47.26 -41.28
CA TYR A 24 -14.50 -46.84 -40.91
C TYR A 24 -14.27 -45.36 -41.23
N PHE A 25 -14.67 -44.90 -42.41
CA PHE A 25 -14.51 -43.52 -42.83
C PHE A 25 -15.28 -42.56 -41.92
N PHE A 26 -16.60 -42.76 -41.74
CA PHE A 26 -17.46 -41.87 -40.97
C PHE A 26 -17.28 -41.98 -39.45
N LYS A 27 -16.93 -43.16 -38.92
CA LYS A 27 -16.82 -43.36 -37.46
C LYS A 27 -15.40 -43.24 -36.91
N ILE A 28 -14.37 -43.43 -37.72
CA ILE A 28 -12.98 -43.47 -37.24
C ILE A 28 -12.13 -42.43 -37.96
N HIS A 29 -12.14 -42.40 -39.29
CA HIS A 29 -11.22 -41.55 -40.05
C HIS A 29 -11.63 -40.07 -39.99
N GLN A 30 -12.88 -39.74 -40.33
CA GLN A 30 -13.38 -38.37 -40.34
C GLN A 30 -13.30 -37.71 -38.95
N PRO A 31 -13.71 -38.35 -37.83
CA PRO A 31 -13.55 -37.74 -36.51
C PRO A 31 -12.09 -37.50 -36.11
N LYS A 32 -11.16 -38.40 -36.48
CA LYS A 32 -9.73 -38.18 -36.23
C LYS A 32 -9.17 -37.01 -37.03
N GLN A 33 -9.60 -36.85 -38.28
CA GLN A 33 -9.21 -35.72 -39.12
C GLN A 33 -9.75 -34.39 -38.55
N GLN A 34 -11.02 -34.37 -38.15
CA GLN A 34 -11.64 -33.23 -37.47
C GLN A 34 -10.93 -32.88 -36.15
N GLN A 35 -10.59 -33.89 -35.35
CA GLN A 35 -9.83 -33.69 -34.11
C GLN A 35 -8.44 -33.10 -34.39
N GLY A 36 -7.72 -33.62 -35.38
CA GLY A 36 -6.40 -33.10 -35.76
C GLY A 36 -6.45 -31.66 -36.27
N ALA A 37 -7.48 -31.32 -37.06
CA ALA A 37 -7.71 -29.95 -37.53
C ALA A 37 -8.03 -28.99 -36.36
N ALA A 38 -8.92 -29.40 -35.44
CA ALA A 38 -9.25 -28.64 -34.24
C ALA A 38 -8.02 -28.43 -33.34
N GLN A 39 -7.20 -29.45 -33.14
CA GLN A 39 -5.94 -29.35 -32.39
C GLN A 39 -4.98 -28.35 -33.04
N GLY A 40 -4.82 -28.41 -34.37
CA GLY A 40 -3.98 -27.46 -35.11
C GLY A 40 -4.47 -26.02 -34.98
N GLU A 41 -5.78 -25.80 -35.03
CA GLU A 41 -6.40 -24.48 -34.84
C GLU A 41 -6.15 -23.94 -33.41
N VAL A 42 -6.38 -24.77 -32.38
CA VAL A 42 -6.16 -24.39 -30.98
C VAL A 42 -4.69 -24.06 -30.73
N LEU A 43 -3.74 -24.85 -31.26
CA LEU A 43 -2.31 -24.58 -31.12
C LEU A 43 -1.87 -23.28 -31.82
N ALA A 44 -2.40 -23.00 -33.01
CA ALA A 44 -2.13 -21.75 -33.71
C ALA A 44 -2.69 -20.52 -32.97
N TRP A 45 -3.85 -20.66 -32.32
CA TRP A 45 -4.37 -19.62 -31.44
C TRP A 45 -3.56 -19.48 -30.15
N GLU A 46 -3.11 -20.59 -29.55
CA GLU A 46 -2.28 -20.60 -28.34
C GLU A 46 -0.97 -19.85 -28.54
N GLU A 47 -0.36 -19.90 -29.74
CA GLU A 47 0.81 -19.08 -30.06
C GLU A 47 0.53 -17.58 -29.93
N ARG A 48 -0.63 -17.11 -30.42
CA ARG A 48 -1.07 -15.71 -30.29
C ARG A 48 -1.36 -15.36 -28.83
N TRP A 49 -2.00 -16.27 -28.10
CA TRP A 49 -2.28 -16.10 -26.67
C TRP A 49 -0.99 -15.99 -25.85
N ASN A 50 -0.04 -16.89 -26.08
CA ASN A 50 1.26 -16.87 -25.42
C ASN A 50 2.04 -15.59 -25.74
N ALA A 51 2.02 -15.12 -26.99
CA ALA A 51 2.62 -13.82 -27.34
C ALA A 51 1.96 -12.65 -26.60
N ALA A 52 0.63 -12.62 -26.51
CA ALA A 52 -0.09 -11.60 -25.74
C ALA A 52 0.24 -11.68 -24.24
N ARG A 53 0.30 -12.89 -23.69
CA ARG A 53 0.65 -13.17 -22.29
C ARG A 53 2.08 -12.73 -21.97
N GLU A 54 3.05 -13.07 -22.81
CA GLU A 54 4.44 -12.61 -22.66
C GLU A 54 4.56 -11.09 -22.74
N CYS A 55 3.76 -10.43 -23.60
CA CYS A 55 3.74 -8.98 -23.70
C CYS A 55 3.28 -8.32 -22.38
N LEU A 56 2.29 -8.91 -21.72
CA LEU A 56 1.66 -8.37 -20.50
C LEU A 56 2.34 -8.77 -19.20
N LEU A 57 2.81 -10.01 -19.10
CA LEU A 57 3.40 -10.56 -17.88
C LEU A 57 4.93 -10.58 -17.93
N GLY A 58 5.52 -10.38 -19.12
CA GLY A 58 6.91 -10.66 -19.40
C GLY A 58 7.15 -12.14 -19.75
N LYS A 59 8.32 -12.43 -20.32
CA LYS A 59 8.74 -13.81 -20.65
C LYS A 59 8.90 -14.71 -19.42
N GLN A 60 9.15 -14.10 -18.26
CA GLN A 60 9.28 -14.76 -16.97
C GLN A 60 8.30 -14.08 -16.00
N PRO A 61 7.06 -14.57 -15.89
CA PRO A 61 6.10 -14.03 -14.95
C PRO A 61 6.66 -14.14 -13.52
N ALA A 62 6.37 -13.15 -12.68
CA ALA A 62 6.87 -13.12 -11.31
C ALA A 62 6.18 -14.13 -10.38
N SER A 63 5.03 -14.65 -10.78
CA SER A 63 4.20 -15.58 -10.01
C SER A 63 3.47 -16.57 -10.92
N SER A 64 3.09 -17.72 -10.36
CA SER A 64 2.13 -18.63 -11.00
C SER A 64 0.73 -18.00 -11.16
N SER A 65 0.40 -16.98 -10.37
CA SER A 65 -0.82 -16.19 -10.52
C SER A 65 -0.64 -15.13 -11.61
N SER A 66 -1.48 -15.19 -12.66
CA SER A 66 -1.50 -14.19 -13.73
C SER A 66 -1.84 -12.79 -13.18
N ARG A 67 -2.72 -12.70 -12.18
CA ARG A 67 -3.07 -11.44 -11.50
C ARG A 67 -1.89 -10.83 -10.76
N GLU A 68 -1.15 -11.64 -9.99
CA GLU A 68 0.04 -11.17 -9.28
C GLU A 68 1.15 -10.75 -10.27
N SER A 69 1.39 -11.56 -11.30
CA SER A 69 2.38 -11.25 -12.34
C SER A 69 2.05 -9.94 -13.07
N LEU A 70 0.77 -9.72 -13.38
CA LEU A 70 0.32 -8.48 -13.99
C LEU A 70 0.56 -7.29 -13.04
N ALA A 71 0.19 -7.41 -11.77
CA ALA A 71 0.41 -6.36 -10.77
C ALA A 71 1.91 -6.01 -10.62
N VAL A 72 2.78 -7.03 -10.58
CA VAL A 72 4.25 -6.84 -10.55
C VAL A 72 4.71 -6.07 -11.78
N ARG A 73 4.25 -6.46 -12.97
CA ARG A 73 4.62 -5.80 -14.23
C ARG A 73 4.20 -4.34 -14.24
N GLU A 74 2.98 -4.04 -13.80
CA GLU A 74 2.39 -2.70 -13.83
C GLU A 74 3.08 -1.69 -12.89
N MET A 75 3.73 -2.19 -11.85
CA MET A 75 4.51 -1.38 -10.93
C MET A 75 5.84 -0.90 -11.52
N GLN A 76 6.34 -1.54 -12.59
CA GLN A 76 7.56 -1.13 -13.30
C GLN A 76 7.35 0.20 -14.06
N PRO A 77 8.41 0.99 -14.31
CA PRO A 77 8.31 2.28 -15.01
C PRO A 77 7.65 2.16 -16.39
N GLU A 78 8.05 1.16 -17.16
CA GLU A 78 7.52 0.84 -18.49
C GLU A 78 6.94 -0.58 -18.49
N PRO A 79 5.68 -0.74 -18.05
CA PRO A 79 5.12 -2.06 -17.81
C PRO A 79 4.93 -2.86 -19.11
N TRP A 80 4.71 -2.22 -20.25
CA TRP A 80 4.65 -2.92 -21.54
C TRP A 80 4.63 -1.96 -22.74
N GLU A 81 4.99 -2.48 -23.91
CA GLU A 81 4.80 -1.81 -25.19
C GLU A 81 3.30 -1.78 -25.55
N ARG A 82 2.58 -0.77 -25.06
CA ARG A 82 1.12 -0.67 -25.18
C ARG A 82 0.60 -0.98 -26.58
N LYS A 83 1.20 -0.36 -27.60
CA LYS A 83 0.79 -0.55 -29.01
C LYS A 83 0.91 -2.01 -29.44
N THR A 84 2.04 -2.65 -29.11
CA THR A 84 2.32 -4.06 -29.43
C THR A 84 1.33 -4.97 -28.71
N CYS A 85 1.13 -4.79 -27.39
CA CYS A 85 0.20 -5.63 -26.63
C CYS A 85 -1.26 -5.43 -27.09
N THR A 86 -1.71 -4.21 -27.37
CA THR A 86 -3.05 -3.94 -27.92
C THR A 86 -3.29 -4.72 -29.22
N GLN A 87 -2.31 -4.73 -30.14
CA GLN A 87 -2.42 -5.45 -31.40
C GLN A 87 -2.48 -6.97 -31.21
N LEU A 88 -1.74 -7.52 -30.24
CA LEU A 88 -1.79 -8.94 -29.91
C LEU A 88 -3.13 -9.33 -29.28
N ILE A 89 -3.62 -8.53 -28.33
CA ILE A 89 -4.90 -8.76 -27.65
C ILE A 89 -6.07 -8.69 -28.65
N GLY A 90 -6.05 -7.74 -29.59
CA GLY A 90 -7.07 -7.63 -30.65
C GLY A 90 -7.14 -8.84 -31.59
N LYS A 91 -6.11 -9.70 -31.60
CA LYS A 91 -6.05 -10.93 -32.41
C LYS A 91 -6.44 -12.20 -31.63
N LEU A 92 -6.90 -12.06 -30.39
CA LEU A 92 -7.30 -13.20 -29.55
C LEU A 92 -8.71 -13.71 -29.86
N SER A 93 -9.51 -13.00 -30.65
CA SER A 93 -10.73 -13.61 -31.17
C SER A 93 -10.40 -14.65 -32.24
N ARG A 94 -11.14 -15.75 -32.26
CA ARG A 94 -11.07 -16.77 -33.32
C ARG A 94 -11.33 -16.15 -34.70
N GLY A 95 -12.24 -15.19 -34.77
CA GLY A 95 -12.69 -14.56 -36.02
C GLY A 95 -13.66 -15.43 -36.80
N VAL A 96 -13.76 -15.20 -38.11
CA VAL A 96 -14.57 -16.03 -39.01
C VAL A 96 -13.75 -17.25 -39.43
N ALA A 97 -14.05 -18.40 -38.84
CA ALA A 97 -13.44 -19.69 -39.16
C ALA A 97 -14.54 -20.72 -39.51
N GLU A 98 -14.18 -21.75 -40.27
CA GLU A 98 -15.09 -22.86 -40.54
C GLU A 98 -15.31 -23.70 -39.26
N ASP A 99 -16.50 -24.29 -39.14
CA ASP A 99 -16.84 -25.18 -38.02
C ASP A 99 -15.92 -26.41 -38.05
N THR A 100 -15.31 -26.74 -36.91
CA THR A 100 -14.43 -27.91 -36.75
C THR A 100 -15.16 -29.25 -36.94
N GLY A 101 -16.49 -29.24 -36.93
CA GLY A 101 -17.36 -30.42 -36.90
C GLY A 101 -17.46 -31.06 -35.52
N LEU A 102 -16.83 -30.46 -34.49
CA LEU A 102 -16.78 -30.97 -33.13
C LEU A 102 -17.52 -30.01 -32.18
N MET A 103 -18.80 -30.29 -31.92
CA MET A 103 -19.66 -29.44 -31.08
C MET A 103 -19.06 -29.02 -29.73
N LYS A 104 -18.26 -29.88 -29.08
CA LYS A 104 -17.58 -29.54 -27.81
C LYS A 104 -16.51 -28.45 -27.99
N VAL A 105 -15.74 -28.52 -29.08
CA VAL A 105 -14.71 -27.54 -29.42
C VAL A 105 -15.37 -26.21 -29.79
N GLU A 106 -16.44 -26.23 -30.60
CA GLU A 106 -17.20 -25.04 -30.97
C GLU A 106 -17.80 -24.33 -29.75
N HIS A 107 -18.33 -25.08 -28.79
CA HIS A 107 -18.82 -24.51 -27.53
C HIS A 107 -17.69 -23.85 -26.73
N ALA A 108 -16.55 -24.53 -26.58
CA ALA A 108 -15.41 -23.98 -25.88
C ALA A 108 -14.87 -22.71 -26.57
N TRP A 109 -14.85 -22.67 -27.91
CA TRP A 109 -14.50 -21.48 -28.69
C TRP A 109 -15.40 -20.28 -28.36
N MET A 110 -16.73 -20.47 -28.27
CA MET A 110 -17.63 -19.39 -27.87
C MET A 110 -17.32 -18.85 -26.47
N THR A 111 -16.95 -19.74 -25.52
CA THR A 111 -16.51 -19.35 -24.18
C THR A 111 -15.19 -18.55 -24.24
N THR A 112 -14.21 -19.03 -25.01
CA THR A 112 -12.91 -18.36 -25.21
C THR A 112 -13.06 -17.00 -25.87
N ASP A 113 -13.84 -16.87 -26.94
CA ASP A 113 -14.09 -15.59 -27.62
C ASP A 113 -14.77 -14.58 -26.68
N ARG A 114 -15.75 -15.02 -25.89
CA ARG A 114 -16.40 -14.17 -24.89
C ARG A 114 -15.41 -13.70 -23.82
N ALA A 115 -14.55 -14.60 -23.34
CA ALA A 115 -13.51 -14.26 -22.37
C ALA A 115 -12.47 -13.30 -22.97
N ALA A 116 -12.04 -13.53 -24.21
CA ALA A 116 -11.13 -12.67 -24.94
C ALA A 116 -11.72 -11.27 -25.17
N GLY A 117 -13.00 -11.17 -25.50
CA GLY A 117 -13.71 -9.89 -25.62
C GLY A 117 -13.77 -9.12 -24.30
N LYS A 118 -14.10 -9.79 -23.18
CA LYS A 118 -14.05 -9.19 -21.84
C LYS A 118 -12.65 -8.72 -21.48
N PHE A 119 -11.65 -9.52 -21.78
CA PHE A 119 -10.25 -9.21 -21.55
C PHE A 119 -9.77 -8.00 -22.36
N ALA A 120 -10.07 -7.97 -23.65
CA ALA A 120 -9.75 -6.84 -24.52
C ALA A 120 -10.41 -5.54 -24.05
N ASN A 121 -11.68 -5.59 -23.64
CA ASN A 121 -12.37 -4.43 -23.08
C ASN A 121 -11.75 -3.97 -21.75
N ALA A 122 -11.49 -4.88 -20.83
CA ALA A 122 -10.83 -4.56 -19.56
C ALA A 122 -9.44 -3.94 -19.79
N PHE A 123 -8.66 -4.47 -20.74
CA PHE A 123 -7.37 -3.92 -21.12
C PHE A 123 -7.48 -2.52 -21.74
N ALA A 124 -8.46 -2.30 -22.62
CA ALA A 124 -8.70 -0.98 -23.21
C ALA A 124 -9.07 0.06 -22.15
N MET A 125 -9.97 -0.28 -21.22
CA MET A 125 -10.34 0.58 -20.09
C MET A 125 -9.17 0.87 -19.15
N HIS A 126 -8.27 -0.10 -19.01
CA HIS A 126 -7.05 0.01 -18.21
C HIS A 126 -5.99 0.89 -18.88
N ALA A 127 -5.84 0.79 -20.19
CA ALA A 127 -4.84 1.53 -20.96
C ALA A 127 -5.19 3.01 -21.17
N ASP A 128 -6.47 3.36 -21.03
CA ASP A 128 -6.97 4.73 -21.16
C ASP A 128 -6.44 5.65 -20.05
N PRO A 129 -5.56 6.62 -20.38
CA PRO A 129 -4.97 7.54 -19.40
C PRO A 129 -5.96 8.61 -18.91
N PHE A 130 -7.14 8.75 -19.53
CA PHE A 130 -8.10 9.82 -19.24
C PHE A 130 -9.29 9.37 -18.37
N GLY A 131 -9.27 8.13 -17.88
CA GLY A 131 -10.32 7.65 -16.99
C GLY A 131 -10.35 8.36 -15.64
N ASP A 132 -11.55 8.57 -15.09
CA ASP A 132 -11.77 9.08 -13.74
C ASP A 132 -10.95 8.27 -12.70
N ALA A 133 -10.27 8.97 -11.79
CA ALA A 133 -9.46 8.39 -10.72
C ALA A 133 -10.29 7.47 -9.82
N ALA A 134 -11.57 7.77 -9.60
CA ALA A 134 -12.48 6.94 -8.80
C ALA A 134 -12.72 5.55 -9.44
N MET A 135 -12.71 5.46 -10.78
CA MET A 135 -12.86 4.18 -11.49
C MET A 135 -11.57 3.36 -11.55
N LYS A 136 -10.43 3.90 -11.13
CA LYS A 136 -9.13 3.26 -11.34
C LYS A 136 -8.98 1.94 -10.58
N ALA A 137 -9.44 1.87 -9.33
CA ALA A 137 -9.35 0.65 -8.52
C ALA A 137 -10.24 -0.48 -9.09
N GLU A 138 -11.46 -0.13 -9.52
CA GLU A 138 -12.38 -1.06 -10.17
C GLU A 138 -11.79 -1.60 -11.49
N LYS A 139 -11.24 -0.71 -12.32
CA LYS A 139 -10.56 -1.07 -13.58
C LYS A 139 -9.36 -1.99 -13.36
N GLU A 140 -8.56 -1.75 -12.32
CA GLU A 140 -7.41 -2.60 -11.96
C GLU A 140 -7.86 -4.02 -11.59
N SER A 141 -8.91 -4.15 -10.78
CA SER A 141 -9.46 -5.46 -10.43
C SER A 141 -10.09 -6.17 -11.64
N ALA A 142 -10.73 -5.43 -12.55
CA ALA A 142 -11.40 -5.98 -13.72
C ALA A 142 -10.43 -6.65 -14.70
N LEU A 143 -9.25 -6.08 -14.94
CA LEU A 143 -8.26 -6.66 -15.85
C LEU A 143 -7.70 -7.99 -15.32
N GLY A 144 -7.35 -8.05 -14.04
CA GLY A 144 -6.88 -9.29 -13.41
C GLY A 144 -7.92 -10.41 -13.49
N ALA A 145 -9.18 -10.13 -13.14
CA ALA A 145 -10.26 -11.11 -13.23
C ALA A 145 -10.56 -11.55 -14.67
N ALA A 146 -10.51 -10.62 -15.64
CA ALA A 146 -10.70 -10.95 -17.04
C ALA A 146 -9.55 -11.82 -17.59
N PHE A 147 -8.32 -11.62 -17.11
CA PHE A 147 -7.18 -12.46 -17.46
C PHE A 147 -7.38 -13.90 -16.96
N GLU A 148 -7.73 -14.08 -15.68
CA GLU A 148 -8.00 -15.40 -15.09
C GLU A 148 -9.15 -16.12 -15.81
N SER A 149 -10.21 -15.38 -16.16
CA SER A 149 -11.32 -15.89 -16.97
C SER A 149 -10.87 -16.40 -18.34
N LEU A 150 -9.90 -15.74 -18.99
CA LEU A 150 -9.37 -16.15 -20.28
C LEU A 150 -8.44 -17.36 -20.15
N ASP A 151 -7.60 -17.42 -19.11
CA ASP A 151 -6.78 -18.59 -18.80
C ASP A 151 -7.65 -19.84 -18.57
N ALA A 152 -8.76 -19.70 -17.83
CA ALA A 152 -9.72 -20.78 -17.61
C ALA A 152 -10.42 -21.23 -18.90
N ALA A 153 -10.87 -20.29 -19.74
CA ALA A 153 -11.48 -20.61 -21.03
C ALA A 153 -10.51 -21.28 -22.01
N HIS A 154 -9.22 -20.90 -21.99
CA HIS A 154 -8.18 -21.57 -22.75
C HIS A 154 -7.98 -23.02 -22.29
N ALA A 155 -7.96 -23.27 -20.98
CA ALA A 155 -7.86 -24.62 -20.45
C ALA A 155 -9.05 -25.50 -20.87
N GLU A 156 -10.27 -24.96 -20.85
CA GLU A 156 -11.48 -25.64 -21.34
C GLU A 156 -11.36 -25.96 -22.84
N LEU A 157 -10.89 -25.02 -23.65
CA LEU A 157 -10.69 -25.19 -25.09
C LEU A 157 -9.69 -26.30 -25.40
N ARG A 158 -8.56 -26.35 -24.69
CA ARG A 158 -7.58 -27.44 -24.82
C ARG A 158 -8.18 -28.79 -24.48
N ALA A 159 -8.89 -28.88 -23.36
CA ALA A 159 -9.54 -30.11 -22.93
C ALA A 159 -10.60 -30.59 -23.95
N ALA A 160 -11.39 -29.67 -24.52
CA ALA A 160 -12.35 -29.98 -25.57
C ALA A 160 -11.67 -30.48 -26.86
N ALA A 161 -10.50 -29.95 -27.20
CA ALA A 161 -9.67 -30.39 -28.32
C ALA A 161 -8.81 -31.64 -28.01
N GLY A 162 -8.98 -32.27 -26.84
CA GLY A 162 -8.21 -33.45 -26.45
C GLY A 162 -6.71 -33.20 -26.38
N LEU A 163 -6.31 -31.96 -26.09
CA LEU A 163 -4.93 -31.57 -25.79
C LEU A 163 -4.70 -31.65 -24.28
N ASP A 164 -3.48 -32.02 -23.88
CA ASP A 164 -3.10 -31.97 -22.47
C ASP A 164 -3.19 -30.55 -21.93
N ALA A 165 -3.45 -30.40 -20.63
CA ALA A 165 -3.36 -29.08 -19.98
C ALA A 165 -1.98 -28.48 -20.27
N THR A 166 -1.93 -27.19 -20.63
CA THR A 166 -0.65 -26.50 -20.81
C THR A 166 0.14 -26.69 -19.53
N ALA A 167 1.39 -27.14 -19.64
CA ALA A 167 2.28 -27.21 -18.49
C ALA A 167 2.42 -25.78 -17.97
N VAL A 168 1.67 -25.44 -16.92
CA VAL A 168 1.90 -24.21 -16.18
C VAL A 168 3.28 -24.41 -15.60
N ALA A 169 4.28 -23.70 -16.16
CA ALA A 169 5.60 -23.67 -15.57
C ALA A 169 5.38 -23.46 -14.07
N GLN A 170 5.89 -24.39 -13.25
CA GLN A 170 5.74 -24.34 -11.79
C GLN A 170 6.56 -23.15 -11.29
N LEU A 171 6.04 -21.95 -11.52
CA LEU A 171 6.55 -20.72 -10.97
C LEU A 171 6.17 -20.73 -9.49
N PRO A 172 7.07 -20.32 -8.60
CA PRO A 172 6.71 -20.14 -7.21
C PRO A 172 5.64 -19.05 -7.10
N SER A 173 4.70 -19.23 -6.17
CA SER A 173 3.86 -18.12 -5.73
C SER A 173 4.72 -17.05 -5.05
N LEU A 174 4.29 -15.79 -5.09
CA LEU A 174 4.98 -14.76 -4.31
C LEU A 174 4.93 -15.12 -2.82
N PRO A 175 5.97 -14.77 -2.04
CA PRO A 175 5.90 -14.87 -0.58
C PRO A 175 4.75 -13.99 -0.08
N ALA A 176 4.01 -14.46 0.93
CA ALA A 176 2.93 -13.68 1.52
C ALA A 176 3.48 -12.56 2.42
N ALA A 177 2.90 -11.36 2.32
CA ALA A 177 3.03 -10.34 3.36
C ALA A 177 2.17 -10.74 4.57
N GLU A 178 2.66 -10.48 5.78
CA GLU A 178 1.86 -10.64 6.99
C GLU A 178 0.90 -9.45 7.11
N ILE A 179 -0.41 -9.71 7.04
CA ILE A 179 -1.43 -8.67 7.19
C ILE A 179 -1.97 -8.70 8.62
N ILE A 180 -1.73 -7.62 9.36
CA ILE A 180 -2.11 -7.49 10.77
C ILE A 180 -3.22 -6.42 10.88
N PRO A 181 -4.48 -6.81 11.11
CA PRO A 181 -5.58 -5.87 11.26
C PRO A 181 -5.38 -4.96 12.48
N ILE A 182 -5.65 -3.66 12.33
CA ILE A 182 -5.65 -2.71 13.44
C ILE A 182 -7.03 -2.71 14.09
N LYS A 183 -7.10 -3.18 15.34
CA LYS A 183 -8.36 -3.40 16.06
C LYS A 183 -8.21 -3.21 17.57
N ASP A 184 -9.33 -2.93 18.23
CA ASP A 184 -9.49 -2.95 19.67
C ASP A 184 -10.53 -4.03 20.02
N GLY A 185 -10.09 -5.14 20.60
CA GLY A 185 -10.92 -6.34 20.76
C GLY A 185 -11.46 -6.86 19.41
N ALA A 186 -12.77 -6.78 19.23
CA ALA A 186 -13.46 -7.15 17.99
C ALA A 186 -13.70 -5.97 17.03
N GLU A 187 -13.53 -4.73 17.50
CA GLU A 187 -13.78 -3.54 16.69
C GLU A 187 -12.57 -3.22 15.81
N ARG A 188 -12.77 -3.20 14.49
CA ARG A 188 -11.75 -2.76 13.54
C ARG A 188 -11.74 -1.24 13.43
N VAL A 189 -10.54 -0.70 13.20
CA VAL A 189 -10.38 0.70 12.78
C VAL A 189 -10.52 0.73 11.26
N THR A 190 -11.52 1.45 10.75
CA THR A 190 -11.86 1.43 9.31
C THR A 190 -11.35 2.65 8.55
N SER A 191 -11.02 3.74 9.24
CA SER A 191 -10.51 4.95 8.62
C SER A 191 -9.40 5.58 9.46
N LEU A 192 -8.49 6.28 8.79
CA LEU A 192 -7.48 7.13 9.41
C LEU A 192 -8.01 8.57 9.47
N VAL A 193 -7.95 9.19 10.63
CA VAL A 193 -8.44 10.56 10.87
C VAL A 193 -7.28 11.55 10.83
N SER A 194 -6.18 11.21 11.49
CA SER A 194 -4.94 12.01 11.50
C SER A 194 -3.75 11.12 11.83
N TRP A 195 -2.55 11.57 11.48
CA TRP A 195 -1.31 10.87 11.78
C TRP A 195 -0.15 11.86 11.88
N VAL A 196 0.90 11.48 12.60
CA VAL A 196 2.20 12.13 12.53
C VAL A 196 3.13 11.31 11.63
N LEU A 197 4.21 11.92 11.14
CA LEU A 197 5.21 11.15 10.41
C LEU A 197 5.82 10.05 11.30
N PRO A 198 6.18 8.88 10.73
CA PRO A 198 6.86 7.84 11.46
C PRO A 198 8.11 8.38 12.15
N SER A 199 8.29 7.99 13.41
CA SER A 199 9.49 8.30 14.20
C SER A 199 10.23 7.00 14.55
N ALA A 200 11.40 7.13 15.19
CA ALA A 200 12.24 6.01 15.61
C ALA A 200 11.48 4.93 16.38
N GLY A 201 10.53 5.33 17.22
CA GLY A 201 9.71 4.41 18.00
C GLY A 201 8.56 3.76 17.22
N GLY A 202 8.26 4.22 16.00
CA GLY A 202 7.17 3.72 15.15
C GLY A 202 6.16 4.77 14.73
N ILE A 203 4.92 4.32 14.52
CA ILE A 203 3.79 5.12 14.07
C ILE A 203 2.90 5.48 15.25
N TYR A 204 2.49 6.75 15.30
CA TYR A 204 1.45 7.27 16.17
C TYR A 204 0.38 7.91 15.28
N ALA A 205 -0.88 7.48 15.43
CA ALA A 205 -1.96 7.96 14.58
C ALA A 205 -3.32 7.90 15.29
N HIS A 206 -4.32 8.53 14.69
CA HIS A 206 -5.71 8.46 15.11
C HIS A 206 -6.55 7.92 13.97
N GLY A 207 -7.41 6.98 14.30
CA GLY A 207 -8.38 6.43 13.38
C GLY A 207 -9.76 6.35 14.00
N GLY A 208 -10.70 5.84 13.22
CA GLY A 208 -12.07 5.68 13.67
C GLY A 208 -12.79 4.57 12.94
N ASN A 209 -13.98 4.27 13.45
CA ASN A 209 -15.03 3.61 12.71
C ASN A 209 -16.33 4.45 12.87
N LYS A 210 -17.49 3.86 12.53
CA LYS A 210 -18.77 4.58 12.60
C LYS A 210 -19.17 5.01 14.02
N THR A 211 -18.65 4.37 15.05
CA THR A 211 -19.12 4.53 16.44
C THR A 211 -18.03 4.94 17.42
N SER A 212 -16.77 4.77 17.06
CA SER A 212 -15.63 4.85 17.99
C SER A 212 -14.45 5.57 17.33
N GLN A 213 -13.69 6.34 18.13
CA GLN A 213 -12.37 6.84 17.77
C GLN A 213 -11.28 6.05 18.49
N PHE A 214 -10.13 5.89 17.85
CA PHE A 214 -9.02 5.11 18.34
C PHE A 214 -7.72 5.89 18.23
N GLN A 215 -6.88 5.78 19.26
CA GLN A 215 -5.46 6.06 19.14
C GLN A 215 -4.74 4.78 18.72
N ILE A 216 -3.92 4.89 17.67
CA ILE A 216 -3.14 3.81 17.09
C ILE A 216 -1.67 4.04 17.44
N VAL A 217 -1.05 3.03 18.04
CA VAL A 217 0.38 2.99 18.35
C VAL A 217 0.96 1.72 17.75
N ALA A 218 1.92 1.85 16.83
CA ALA A 218 2.56 0.72 16.17
C ALA A 218 4.07 0.88 16.17
N ALA A 219 4.75 0.20 17.09
CA ALA A 219 6.20 0.06 17.06
C ALA A 219 6.62 -0.93 15.95
N PRO A 220 7.72 -0.68 15.22
CA PRO A 220 8.14 -1.55 14.14
C PRO A 220 8.43 -2.96 14.65
N GLY A 221 7.93 -3.97 13.95
CA GLY A 221 8.06 -5.38 14.33
C GLY A 221 7.17 -5.83 15.48
N GLN A 222 6.38 -4.94 16.08
CA GLN A 222 5.44 -5.26 17.16
C GLN A 222 3.99 -5.28 16.67
N ALA A 223 3.11 -5.98 17.37
CA ALA A 223 1.68 -5.92 17.05
C ALA A 223 1.16 -4.48 17.28
N PRO A 224 0.40 -3.89 16.33
CA PRO A 224 -0.18 -2.57 16.51
C PRO A 224 -1.23 -2.61 17.61
N ARG A 225 -1.32 -1.53 18.40
CA ARG A 225 -2.36 -1.35 19.42
C ARG A 225 -3.30 -0.24 18.97
N ALA A 226 -4.59 -0.52 18.93
CA ALA A 226 -5.63 0.49 18.85
C ALA A 226 -6.37 0.53 20.18
N LEU A 227 -6.56 1.73 20.73
CA LEU A 227 -7.27 1.91 21.99
C LEU A 227 -8.32 2.99 21.82
N LYS A 228 -9.54 2.73 22.30
CA LYS A 228 -10.61 3.72 22.28
C LYS A 228 -10.21 5.01 23.00
N VAL A 229 -10.62 6.13 22.41
CA VAL A 229 -10.46 7.47 22.99
C VAL A 229 -11.76 8.26 22.80
N PRO A 230 -12.16 9.13 23.75
CA PRO A 230 -13.18 10.12 23.53
C PRO A 230 -12.85 11.01 22.34
N ASN A 231 -13.88 11.62 21.77
CA ASN A 231 -13.69 12.53 20.65
C ASN A 231 -12.71 13.65 21.02
N GLY A 232 -11.62 13.79 20.26
CA GLY A 232 -10.59 14.80 20.49
C GLY A 232 -9.67 14.56 21.69
N ALA A 233 -9.74 13.38 22.33
CA ALA A 233 -8.81 13.00 23.40
C ALA A 233 -7.58 12.27 22.85
N LEU A 234 -6.44 12.44 23.53
CA LEU A 234 -5.17 11.77 23.26
C LEU A 234 -4.73 10.99 24.50
N ARG A 235 -4.50 9.69 24.36
CA ARG A 235 -3.83 8.88 25.40
C ARG A 235 -2.35 9.21 25.42
N ALA A 236 -1.80 9.25 26.63
CA ALA A 236 -0.39 9.52 26.77
C ALA A 236 0.47 8.35 26.31
N VAL A 237 1.71 8.65 25.90
CA VAL A 237 2.72 7.63 25.61
C VAL A 237 3.98 7.80 26.48
N PRO A 238 4.61 6.71 26.94
CA PRO A 238 4.21 5.31 26.72
C PRO A 238 3.07 4.85 27.66
N ASP A 239 2.71 5.64 28.67
CA ASP A 239 1.67 5.28 29.64
C ASP A 239 0.25 5.54 29.09
N LEU A 240 -0.29 4.54 28.42
CA LEU A 240 -1.60 4.59 27.77
C LEU A 240 -2.80 4.55 28.76
N SER A 241 -2.55 4.54 30.08
CA SER A 241 -3.57 4.47 31.12
C SER A 241 -4.21 5.81 31.49
N TRP A 242 -3.71 6.92 30.92
CA TRP A 242 -4.29 8.25 31.08
C TRP A 242 -4.35 8.99 29.74
N ALA A 243 -5.16 10.05 29.71
CA ALA A 243 -5.36 10.85 28.51
C ALA A 243 -5.60 12.33 28.85
N ALA A 244 -5.49 13.16 27.82
CA ALA A 244 -5.88 14.56 27.85
C ALA A 244 -6.85 14.88 26.71
N SER A 245 -7.82 15.75 26.95
CA SER A 245 -8.77 16.23 25.94
C SER A 245 -8.99 17.72 26.07
N GLY A 246 -9.06 18.42 24.93
CA GLY A 246 -9.41 19.83 24.90
C GLY A 246 -10.92 19.96 24.80
N LEU A 247 -11.53 20.61 25.79
CA LEU A 247 -12.95 20.92 25.85
C LEU A 247 -13.17 22.41 25.59
N PHE A 248 -14.41 22.88 25.71
CA PHE A 248 -14.77 24.27 25.41
C PHE A 248 -14.16 25.27 26.40
N SER A 249 -14.08 24.92 27.68
CA SER A 249 -13.63 25.81 28.77
C SER A 249 -12.53 25.20 29.65
N GLU A 250 -12.07 23.99 29.34
CA GLU A 250 -11.01 23.32 30.08
C GLU A 250 -10.20 22.35 29.21
N VAL A 251 -8.98 22.06 29.63
CA VAL A 251 -8.28 20.84 29.23
C VAL A 251 -8.48 19.81 30.34
N ALA A 252 -9.18 18.73 30.00
CA ALA A 252 -9.45 17.62 30.89
C ALA A 252 -8.29 16.63 30.85
N ILE A 253 -7.69 16.33 32.01
CA ILE A 253 -6.60 15.35 32.16
C ILE A 253 -7.02 14.32 33.21
N ALA A 254 -7.04 13.03 32.86
CA ALA A 254 -7.49 11.99 33.79
C ALA A 254 -6.96 10.60 33.43
N PRO A 255 -6.98 9.63 34.37
CA PRO A 255 -6.96 8.21 34.02
C PRO A 255 -8.07 7.90 33.01
N ILE A 256 -7.82 6.93 32.13
CA ILE A 256 -8.77 6.51 31.10
C ILE A 256 -8.85 4.99 31.04
N ASP A 257 -10.06 4.45 31.08
CA ASP A 257 -10.28 3.00 31.04
C ASP A 257 -10.13 2.42 29.61
N GLU A 258 -10.27 1.11 29.45
CA GLU A 258 -10.18 0.44 28.14
C GLU A 258 -11.29 0.87 27.16
N ARG A 259 -12.43 1.35 27.66
CA ARG A 259 -13.55 1.84 26.84
C ARG A 259 -13.37 3.29 26.41
N GLY A 260 -12.32 3.95 26.89
CA GLY A 260 -12.07 5.35 26.65
C GLY A 260 -12.80 6.28 27.61
N ALA A 261 -13.43 5.79 28.68
CA ALA A 261 -14.07 6.67 29.65
C ALA A 261 -13.03 7.32 30.57
N PHE A 262 -13.12 8.65 30.73
CA PHE A 262 -12.31 9.36 31.72
C PHE A 262 -12.74 9.02 33.15
N GLY A 263 -11.76 8.82 34.03
CA GLY A 263 -11.94 8.73 35.47
C GLY A 263 -12.06 10.11 36.12
N THR A 264 -11.47 10.27 37.32
CA THR A 264 -11.45 11.56 38.02
C THR A 264 -10.62 12.59 37.25
N ILE A 265 -11.26 13.66 36.80
CA ILE A 265 -10.67 14.68 35.93
C ILE A 265 -9.95 15.76 36.73
N THR A 266 -8.73 16.08 36.31
CA THR A 266 -8.00 17.32 36.63
C THR A 266 -8.26 18.33 35.51
N ASN A 267 -8.84 19.48 35.86
CA ASN A 267 -9.21 20.51 34.90
C ASN A 267 -8.17 21.64 34.88
N LEU A 268 -7.63 21.93 33.70
CA LEU A 268 -6.88 23.15 33.46
C LEU A 268 -7.80 24.16 32.79
N PRO A 269 -8.16 25.28 33.46
CA PRO A 269 -9.10 26.24 32.90
C PRO A 269 -8.52 26.94 31.67
N ILE A 270 -9.35 27.11 30.64
CA ILE A 270 -9.02 27.84 29.41
C ILE A 270 -10.20 28.73 29.01
N THR A 271 -9.93 29.79 28.26
CA THR A 271 -10.95 30.76 27.84
C THR A 271 -11.52 30.49 26.45
N GLU A 272 -10.90 29.58 25.70
CA GLU A 272 -11.27 29.22 24.33
C GLU A 272 -11.17 27.71 24.13
N PRO A 273 -11.87 27.12 23.14
CA PRO A 273 -11.79 25.69 22.87
C PRO A 273 -10.35 25.18 22.72
N GLY A 274 -10.00 24.21 23.55
CA GLY A 274 -8.68 23.61 23.59
C GLY A 274 -8.49 22.55 22.50
N ARG A 275 -7.28 22.44 21.95
CA ARG A 275 -6.84 21.28 21.17
C ARG A 275 -5.55 20.72 21.76
N VAL A 276 -5.58 19.48 22.22
CA VAL A 276 -4.37 18.80 22.70
C VAL A 276 -3.54 18.35 21.50
N PHE A 277 -2.23 18.62 21.51
CA PHE A 277 -1.28 18.14 20.51
C PHE A 277 -0.64 16.82 20.91
N PHE A 278 -0.29 16.68 22.18
CA PHE A 278 0.27 15.46 22.74
C PHE A 278 0.03 15.36 24.23
N ALA A 279 0.10 14.13 24.74
CA ALA A 279 0.24 13.80 26.15
C ALA A 279 1.37 12.76 26.27
N VAL A 280 2.31 12.94 27.19
CA VAL A 280 3.44 12.01 27.39
C VAL A 280 3.85 11.87 28.85
N GLY A 281 4.54 10.78 29.17
CA GLY A 281 4.92 10.44 30.53
C GLY A 281 3.80 9.74 31.29
N SER A 282 3.91 9.66 32.62
CA SER A 282 2.86 9.11 33.48
C SER A 282 1.93 10.22 33.99
N LEU A 283 0.78 9.85 34.54
CA LEU A 283 -0.18 10.83 35.06
C LEU A 283 0.43 11.73 36.16
N THR A 284 1.40 11.23 36.93
CA THR A 284 2.07 11.98 38.00
C THR A 284 3.40 12.59 37.60
N ALA A 285 3.96 12.19 36.45
CA ALA A 285 5.25 12.65 35.93
C ALA A 285 5.12 12.78 34.40
N GLY A 286 4.24 13.68 33.97
CA GLY A 286 3.80 13.81 32.59
C GLY A 286 3.69 15.23 32.10
N MET A 287 3.48 15.35 30.79
CA MET A 287 3.36 16.62 30.07
C MET A 287 2.21 16.54 29.07
N VAL A 288 1.46 17.63 28.97
CA VAL A 288 0.42 17.85 27.97
C VAL A 288 0.70 19.18 27.28
N ALA A 289 0.71 19.21 25.95
CA ALA A 289 0.72 20.46 25.20
C ALA A 289 -0.62 20.65 24.48
N TYR A 290 -1.14 21.87 24.54
CA TYR A 290 -2.43 22.21 23.94
C TYR A 290 -2.46 23.62 23.36
N LYS A 291 -3.32 23.83 22.36
CA LYS A 291 -3.63 25.13 21.74
C LYS A 291 -4.95 25.67 22.27
N THR A 292 -5.00 26.98 22.54
CA THR A 292 -6.21 27.75 22.83
C THR A 292 -6.12 29.10 22.11
N GLY A 293 -7.04 29.40 21.20
CA GLY A 293 -6.86 30.53 20.29
C GLY A 293 -5.52 30.39 19.58
N ASP A 294 -4.67 31.41 19.64
CA ASP A 294 -3.32 31.35 19.08
C ASP A 294 -2.20 31.14 20.11
N HIS A 295 -2.56 30.61 21.27
CA HIS A 295 -1.62 30.32 22.34
C HIS A 295 -1.34 28.82 22.43
N LEU A 296 -0.06 28.47 22.49
CA LEU A 296 0.44 27.16 22.88
C LEU A 296 0.71 27.17 24.38
N THR A 297 0.13 26.22 25.11
CA THR A 297 0.44 26.03 26.53
C THR A 297 0.98 24.64 26.75
N VAL A 298 2.01 24.54 27.57
CA VAL A 298 2.53 23.27 28.08
C VAL A 298 2.11 23.16 29.54
N ALA A 299 1.50 22.05 29.93
CA ALA A 299 1.18 21.74 31.31
C ALA A 299 1.92 20.49 31.76
N ARG A 300 2.39 20.49 33.01
CA ARG A 300 3.28 19.44 33.55
C ARG A 300 2.85 19.02 34.93
N ALA A 301 3.05 17.74 35.24
CA ALA A 301 2.92 17.19 36.58
C ALA A 301 4.28 16.63 37.02
N THR A 302 4.80 17.08 38.17
CA THR A 302 6.07 16.60 38.76
C THR A 302 5.81 16.07 40.17
N GLY A 303 5.03 14.99 40.28
CA GLY A 303 4.58 14.39 41.53
C GLY A 303 3.34 15.05 42.15
N GLY A 304 2.68 15.98 41.44
CA GLY A 304 1.50 16.72 41.90
C GLY A 304 0.47 16.92 40.78
N PRO A 305 -0.53 17.80 40.98
CA PRO A 305 -1.48 18.14 39.91
C PRO A 305 -0.77 18.81 38.73
N PHE A 306 -1.38 18.73 37.55
CA PHE A 306 -0.87 19.45 36.38
C PHE A 306 -0.91 20.96 36.63
N ALA A 307 0.20 21.63 36.31
CA ALA A 307 0.32 23.08 36.30
C ALA A 307 0.65 23.55 34.88
N ALA A 308 -0.08 24.54 34.39
CA ALA A 308 0.18 25.17 33.10
C ALA A 308 1.35 26.16 33.20
N ASP A 309 2.30 26.05 32.28
CA ASP A 309 3.35 27.04 32.06
C ASP A 309 2.76 28.30 31.39
N THR A 310 3.56 29.36 31.32
CA THR A 310 3.17 30.59 30.61
C THR A 310 2.84 30.28 29.14
N PRO A 311 1.66 30.68 28.63
CA PRO A 311 1.30 30.46 27.23
C PRO A 311 2.25 31.18 26.27
N LEU A 312 2.52 30.55 25.13
CA LEU A 312 3.36 31.06 24.06
C LEU A 312 2.50 31.39 22.84
N GLU A 313 2.64 32.59 22.29
CA GLU A 313 1.98 32.94 21.03
C GLU A 313 2.58 32.16 19.86
N MET A 314 1.73 31.63 18.99
CA MET A 314 2.14 30.86 17.81
C MET A 314 1.21 31.03 16.60
N GLU A 315 1.79 31.20 15.43
CA GLU A 315 1.08 31.17 14.15
C GLU A 315 0.94 29.73 13.64
N ARG A 316 2.03 28.97 13.68
CA ARG A 316 2.12 27.60 13.15
C ARG A 316 2.77 26.68 14.16
N THR A 317 2.37 25.41 14.15
CA THR A 317 2.97 24.39 14.99
C THR A 317 2.94 23.02 14.34
N ILE A 318 3.95 22.23 14.63
CA ILE A 318 4.03 20.83 14.23
C ILE A 318 4.51 20.01 15.43
N VAL A 319 4.00 18.78 15.52
CA VAL A 319 4.33 17.82 16.58
C VAL A 319 4.79 16.50 15.96
N ALA A 320 5.80 15.90 16.56
CA ALA A 320 6.08 14.48 16.39
C ALA A 320 6.06 13.80 17.76
N VAL A 321 5.49 12.59 17.80
CA VAL A 321 5.41 11.77 19.01
C VAL A 321 5.91 10.38 18.66
N ASP A 322 6.85 9.84 19.45
CA ASP A 322 7.24 8.45 19.34
C ASP A 322 6.52 7.57 20.40
N PRO A 323 6.24 6.29 20.10
CA PRO A 323 5.67 5.34 21.06
C PRO A 323 6.46 5.17 22.38
N ALA A 324 7.72 5.60 22.42
CA ALA A 324 8.55 5.57 23.63
C ALA A 324 8.37 6.82 24.51
N GLY A 325 7.43 7.71 24.17
CA GLY A 325 7.10 8.90 24.96
C GLY A 325 8.02 10.08 24.76
N ARG A 326 8.79 10.11 23.67
CA ARG A 326 9.47 11.35 23.27
C ARG A 326 8.56 12.17 22.38
N VAL A 327 8.64 13.48 22.57
CA VAL A 327 7.93 14.45 21.75
C VAL A 327 8.90 15.47 21.20
N LEU A 328 8.58 15.92 20.00
CA LEU A 328 9.11 17.10 19.37
C LEU A 328 7.94 18.04 19.18
N LEU A 329 8.10 19.28 19.63
CA LEU A 329 7.20 20.36 19.24
C LEU A 329 8.04 21.48 18.65
N ALA A 330 7.62 21.97 17.48
CA ALA A 330 8.19 23.14 16.83
C ALA A 330 7.09 24.11 16.44
N TRP A 331 7.39 25.41 16.47
CA TRP A 331 6.43 26.46 16.19
C TRP A 331 7.08 27.72 15.63
N ASN A 332 6.27 28.49 14.92
CA ASN A 332 6.56 29.85 14.47
C ASN A 332 5.74 30.83 15.31
N PRO A 333 6.33 31.89 15.89
CA PRO A 333 5.58 32.97 16.54
C PRO A 333 4.86 33.84 15.48
N PHE A 334 3.97 34.73 15.91
CA PHE A 334 3.39 35.73 15.01
C PHE A 334 4.41 36.77 14.57
N SER A 335 4.17 37.38 13.41
CA SER A 335 4.78 38.67 13.07
C SER A 335 4.28 39.71 14.05
N THR A 336 5.20 40.44 14.66
CA THR A 336 4.90 41.74 15.22
C THR A 336 5.00 42.80 14.11
N PRO A 337 4.24 43.91 14.15
CA PRO A 337 4.39 45.01 13.21
C PRO A 337 5.83 45.57 13.17
N GLU A 338 6.58 45.40 14.27
CA GLU A 338 7.98 45.84 14.39
C GLU A 338 9.00 44.83 13.82
N ASN A 339 8.59 43.57 13.57
CA ASN A 339 9.50 42.52 13.13
C ASN A 339 8.80 41.46 12.26
N GLU A 340 8.59 41.77 10.98
CA GLU A 340 8.00 40.84 10.00
C GLU A 340 8.81 39.53 9.86
N ASN A 341 10.12 39.59 10.08
CA ASN A 341 11.02 38.42 10.05
C ASN A 341 10.78 37.46 11.23
N GLU A 342 9.99 37.85 12.24
CA GLU A 342 9.68 37.02 13.39
C GLU A 342 8.85 35.78 13.00
N THR A 343 7.97 35.88 11.99
CA THR A 343 7.17 34.75 11.47
C THR A 343 8.03 33.60 10.97
N ALA A 344 9.18 33.91 10.39
CA ALA A 344 10.11 32.90 9.90
C ALA A 344 10.93 32.28 11.03
N ARG A 345 10.96 32.84 12.25
CA ARG A 345 11.78 32.28 13.34
C ARG A 345 11.16 30.99 13.85
N LEU A 346 11.84 29.89 13.59
CA LEU A 346 11.41 28.58 14.04
C LEU A 346 12.04 28.28 15.41
N ARG A 347 11.20 27.93 16.37
CA ARG A 347 11.60 27.44 17.70
C ARG A 347 11.13 26.01 17.89
N GLY A 348 11.79 25.27 18.75
CA GLY A 348 11.32 23.94 19.11
C GLY A 348 12.00 23.38 20.34
N PHE A 349 11.50 22.25 20.82
CA PHE A 349 12.11 21.46 21.87
C PHE A 349 11.87 19.98 21.62
N ILE A 350 12.70 19.16 22.27
CA ILE A 350 12.50 17.73 22.41
C ILE A 350 12.42 17.45 23.90
N THR A 351 11.46 16.62 24.33
CA THR A 351 11.37 16.23 25.73
C THR A 351 10.82 14.81 25.88
N ARG A 352 10.90 14.30 27.12
CA ARG A 352 10.34 13.02 27.56
C ARG A 352 9.87 13.19 29.00
N GLY A 353 8.65 12.73 29.30
CA GLY A 353 8.09 12.80 30.65
C GLY A 353 7.75 14.23 31.07
N ASP A 354 8.10 14.59 32.30
CA ASP A 354 7.81 15.86 32.97
C ASP A 354 8.95 16.89 32.93
N ALA A 355 10.08 16.54 32.32
CA ALA A 355 11.24 17.43 32.25
C ALA A 355 10.86 18.78 31.61
N PRO A 356 11.22 19.93 32.22
CA PRO A 356 10.99 21.24 31.62
C PRO A 356 11.61 21.28 30.21
N PRO A 357 10.82 21.64 29.18
CA PRO A 357 11.33 21.65 27.81
C PRO A 357 12.41 22.72 27.65
N LYS A 358 13.56 22.34 27.11
CA LYS A 358 14.62 23.28 26.73
C LYS A 358 14.32 23.82 25.33
N ILE A 359 13.92 25.09 25.25
CA ILE A 359 13.64 25.75 23.97
C ILE A 359 14.95 25.99 23.21
N VAL A 360 14.97 25.59 21.94
CA VAL A 360 16.09 25.77 21.00
C VAL A 360 15.62 26.66 19.85
N GLU A 361 16.44 27.64 19.47
CA GLU A 361 16.26 28.41 18.25
C GLU A 361 16.72 27.57 17.06
N LEU A 362 15.80 27.27 16.15
CA LEU A 362 16.03 26.37 15.01
C LEU A 362 16.46 27.13 13.74
N GLY A 363 16.40 28.46 13.77
CA GLY A 363 16.75 29.34 12.65
C GLY A 363 15.50 29.89 11.96
N THR A 364 15.59 30.08 10.64
CA THR A 364 14.47 30.57 9.81
C THR A 364 13.83 29.42 9.06
N GLY A 365 12.49 29.35 8.95
CA GLY A 365 11.75 28.33 8.19
C GLY A 365 10.35 28.10 8.76
N TYR A 366 9.58 27.16 8.19
CA TYR A 366 8.23 26.87 8.67
C TYR A 366 8.09 25.47 9.28
N ALA A 367 7.28 25.39 10.33
CA ALA A 367 6.85 24.14 10.95
C ALA A 367 5.86 23.37 10.03
N GLY A 368 6.36 22.66 9.02
CA GLY A 368 5.54 21.90 8.08
C GLY A 368 5.40 20.41 8.42
N SER A 369 6.49 19.79 8.82
CA SER A 369 6.61 18.35 9.08
C SER A 369 7.62 18.10 10.19
N ALA A 370 7.45 17.02 10.96
CA ALA A 370 8.39 16.66 12.00
C ALA A 370 8.49 15.15 12.21
N CYS A 371 9.67 14.67 12.58
CA CYS A 371 9.89 13.31 13.08
C CYS A 371 11.05 13.26 14.08
N LEU A 372 11.15 12.15 14.81
CA LEU A 372 12.19 11.92 15.81
C LEU A 372 13.07 10.75 15.38
N THR A 373 14.40 10.94 15.28
CA THR A 373 15.36 9.82 15.38
C THR A 373 15.57 9.47 16.85
N ALA A 374 16.41 8.50 17.21
CA ALA A 374 16.68 8.17 18.61
C ALA A 374 17.34 9.31 19.40
N THR A 375 18.10 10.18 18.73
CA THR A 375 18.94 11.22 19.35
C THR A 375 18.57 12.63 18.94
N GLN A 376 17.88 12.80 17.82
CA GLN A 376 17.59 14.12 17.25
C GLN A 376 16.12 14.26 16.87
N GLY A 377 15.69 15.50 16.80
CA GLY A 377 14.45 15.92 16.18
C GLY A 377 14.73 16.47 14.79
N TRP A 378 13.82 16.20 13.87
CA TRP A 378 13.86 16.75 12.53
C TRP A 378 12.57 17.53 12.30
N VAL A 379 12.70 18.76 11.83
CA VAL A 379 11.58 19.61 11.42
C VAL A 379 11.89 20.21 10.06
N GLY A 380 10.89 20.32 9.19
CA GLY A 380 11.13 20.93 7.89
C GLY A 380 9.86 21.18 7.09
N ASP A 381 10.07 21.83 5.96
CA ASP A 381 9.10 22.02 4.89
C ASP A 381 9.77 21.67 3.55
N SER A 382 9.07 21.90 2.44
CA SER A 382 9.59 21.61 1.09
C SER A 382 10.86 22.39 0.69
N SER A 383 11.34 23.34 1.49
CA SER A 383 12.53 24.15 1.19
C SER A 383 13.76 23.75 1.99
N GLN A 384 13.57 23.27 3.22
CA GLN A 384 14.67 22.91 4.13
C GLN A 384 14.23 21.93 5.22
N ALA A 385 15.20 21.22 5.77
CA ALA A 385 15.05 20.42 6.99
C ALA A 385 16.09 20.83 8.02
N ILE A 386 15.71 20.83 9.29
CA ILE A 386 16.56 21.21 10.41
C ILE A 386 16.62 20.02 11.38
N SER A 387 17.82 19.51 11.61
CA SER A 387 18.08 18.54 12.67
C SER A 387 18.46 19.27 13.94
N PHE A 388 17.90 18.89 15.10
CA PHE A 388 18.24 19.54 16.36
C PHE A 388 18.18 18.60 17.56
N SER A 389 18.83 19.04 18.64
CA SER A 389 18.78 18.43 19.97
C SER A 389 18.98 19.53 21.03
N ASP A 390 19.09 19.14 22.30
CA ASP A 390 19.38 20.09 23.39
C ASP A 390 20.71 20.83 23.22
N THR A 391 21.62 20.35 22.36
CA THR A 391 22.92 21.01 22.11
C THR A 391 22.86 22.07 21.01
N GLY A 392 21.79 22.13 20.22
CA GLY A 392 21.65 23.09 19.12
C GLY A 392 20.93 22.52 17.90
N ALA A 393 20.84 23.35 16.85
CA ALA A 393 20.19 23.04 15.59
C ALA A 393 21.18 23.16 14.41
N VAL A 394 20.98 22.33 13.39
CA VAL A 394 21.77 22.30 12.16
C VAL A 394 20.80 22.34 10.98
N PRO A 395 20.77 23.42 10.19
CA PRO A 395 19.94 23.52 9.00
C PRO A 395 20.54 22.77 7.82
N HIS A 396 19.69 22.14 7.02
CA HIS A 396 20.03 21.43 5.80
C HIS A 396 19.15 21.94 4.65
N LEU A 397 19.77 22.51 3.62
CA LEU A 397 19.06 23.09 2.48
C LEU A 397 18.75 22.01 1.44
N PHE A 398 17.49 21.60 1.37
CA PHE A 398 17.00 20.59 0.44
C PHE A 398 15.79 21.11 -0.33
N PRO A 399 15.99 21.95 -1.35
CA PRO A 399 14.87 22.47 -2.11
C PRO A 399 14.07 21.32 -2.72
N ARG A 400 12.74 21.40 -2.60
CA ARG A 400 11.74 20.44 -3.08
C ARG A 400 11.71 19.09 -2.38
N HIS A 401 12.37 18.93 -1.24
CA HIS A 401 12.33 17.68 -0.48
C HIS A 401 11.44 17.81 0.74
N ASP A 402 10.48 16.90 0.87
CA ASP A 402 9.63 16.79 2.05
C ASP A 402 10.17 15.71 2.98
N LEU A 403 10.07 15.94 4.30
CA LEU A 403 10.37 14.93 5.31
C LEU A 403 9.31 13.82 5.24
N LEU A 404 9.73 12.57 5.05
CA LEU A 404 8.84 11.41 5.03
C LEU A 404 8.72 10.72 6.40
N GLY A 405 9.76 10.83 7.21
CA GLY A 405 9.81 10.20 8.53
C GLY A 405 11.24 9.94 8.98
N CYS A 406 11.34 9.41 10.20
CA CYS A 406 12.59 9.10 10.86
C CYS A 406 12.59 7.62 11.25
N THR A 407 13.75 6.99 11.11
CA THR A 407 14.08 5.71 11.73
C THR A 407 14.88 5.96 13.00
N LYS A 408 15.38 4.90 13.63
CA LYS A 408 16.24 5.04 14.82
C LYS A 408 17.41 5.99 14.57
N ASP A 409 18.05 5.90 13.41
CA ASP A 409 19.35 6.53 13.18
C ASP A 409 19.33 7.59 12.07
N SER A 410 18.26 7.68 11.27
CA SER A 410 18.22 8.57 10.10
C SER A 410 16.87 9.23 9.87
N ALA A 411 16.89 10.45 9.34
CA ALA A 411 15.74 11.07 8.69
C ALA A 411 15.73 10.75 7.19
N LEU A 412 14.54 10.53 6.64
CA LEU A 412 14.32 10.29 5.21
C LEU A 412 13.53 11.44 4.61
N LEU A 413 14.05 12.01 3.54
CA LEU A 413 13.39 13.04 2.75
C LEU A 413 13.15 12.55 1.31
N HIS A 414 12.16 13.10 0.65
CA HIS A 414 11.77 12.73 -0.72
C HIS A 414 11.48 13.95 -1.58
N ASN A 415 11.98 13.94 -2.81
CA ASN A 415 11.70 14.97 -3.79
C ASN A 415 10.40 14.68 -4.55
N ASN A 416 9.39 15.50 -4.32
CA ASN A 416 8.03 15.30 -4.80
C ASN A 416 7.95 15.05 -6.31
N GLY A 417 7.23 13.99 -6.69
CA GLY A 417 7.05 13.60 -8.10
C GLY A 417 8.25 12.91 -8.73
N THR A 418 9.30 12.62 -7.96
CA THR A 418 10.49 11.89 -8.44
C THR A 418 10.68 10.57 -7.69
N SER A 419 11.71 9.81 -8.01
CA SER A 419 12.15 8.65 -7.22
C SER A 419 13.47 8.94 -6.50
N HIS A 420 13.68 10.22 -6.15
CA HIS A 420 14.86 10.73 -5.49
C HIS A 420 14.61 10.96 -4.00
N TYR A 421 15.48 10.38 -3.18
CA TYR A 421 15.43 10.42 -1.73
C TYR A 421 16.73 10.99 -1.18
N VAL A 422 16.67 11.53 0.03
CA VAL A 422 17.85 11.93 0.80
C VAL A 422 17.76 11.27 2.17
N VAL A 423 18.80 10.54 2.55
CA VAL A 423 18.93 9.94 3.89
C VAL A 423 19.93 10.79 4.67
N CYS A 424 19.50 11.31 5.81
CA CYS A 424 20.32 12.13 6.68
C CYS A 424 20.57 11.45 8.02
N THR A 425 21.85 11.30 8.35
CA THR A 425 22.36 10.88 9.66
C THR A 425 23.14 12.06 10.25
N GLU A 426 24.44 11.90 10.54
CA GLU A 426 25.38 13.02 10.72
C GLU A 426 25.72 13.70 9.38
N ALA A 427 25.69 12.92 8.30
CA ALA A 427 25.82 13.40 6.93
C ALA A 427 24.60 12.97 6.10
N CYS A 428 24.31 13.73 5.05
CA CYS A 428 23.22 13.44 4.13
C CYS A 428 23.74 12.85 2.82
N ARG A 429 23.04 11.84 2.32
CA ARG A 429 23.34 11.17 1.05
C ARG A 429 22.09 11.08 0.19
N ALA A 430 22.26 11.34 -1.10
CA ALA A 430 21.20 11.21 -2.09
C ALA A 430 21.07 9.76 -2.59
N VAL A 431 19.84 9.34 -2.87
CA VAL A 431 19.52 8.02 -3.42
C VAL A 431 18.52 8.20 -4.55
N ASN A 432 18.86 7.74 -5.75
CA ASN A 432 17.96 7.75 -6.89
C ASN A 432 17.50 6.32 -7.21
N MET A 433 16.19 6.10 -7.19
CA MET A 433 15.55 4.81 -7.45
C MET A 433 14.86 4.82 -8.82
N GLY A 434 15.63 4.90 -9.90
CA GLY A 434 15.08 4.99 -11.27
C GLY A 434 14.19 3.81 -11.70
N SER A 435 14.21 2.69 -10.97
CA SER A 435 13.41 1.49 -11.23
C SER A 435 12.00 1.51 -10.63
N ILE A 436 11.62 2.56 -9.89
CA ILE A 436 10.28 2.74 -9.35
C ILE A 436 9.65 4.02 -9.89
N LYS A 437 8.32 4.02 -10.07
CA LYS A 437 7.57 5.29 -10.20
C LYS A 437 7.59 6.03 -8.86
N SER A 438 7.49 7.36 -8.89
CA SER A 438 7.47 8.17 -7.68
C SER A 438 6.48 7.64 -6.64
N THR A 439 6.93 7.57 -5.38
CA THR A 439 6.13 7.17 -4.23
C THR A 439 6.59 7.94 -2.99
N HIS A 440 5.65 8.34 -2.14
CA HIS A 440 5.94 8.99 -0.87
C HIS A 440 5.97 8.00 0.29
N VAL A 441 5.78 6.70 0.01
CA VAL A 441 5.83 5.65 1.03
C VAL A 441 7.18 4.98 0.97
N ALA A 442 8.07 5.39 1.86
CA ALA A 442 9.41 4.84 1.96
C ALA A 442 9.91 4.87 3.41
N THR A 443 10.90 4.04 3.71
CA THR A 443 11.61 4.03 5.00
C THR A 443 13.09 3.69 4.81
N VAL A 444 13.87 3.69 5.88
CA VAL A 444 15.26 3.23 5.87
C VAL A 444 15.36 1.93 6.66
N ALA A 445 15.89 0.89 6.07
CA ALA A 445 16.09 -0.40 6.73
C ALA A 445 17.50 -0.92 6.44
N GLY A 446 18.25 -1.22 7.51
CA GLY A 446 19.63 -1.68 7.39
C GLY A 446 20.49 -0.71 6.58
N ASP A 447 20.41 0.59 6.89
CA ASP A 447 21.05 1.72 6.19
C ASP A 447 20.56 2.04 4.77
N LYS A 448 19.71 1.21 4.16
CA LYS A 448 19.24 1.36 2.77
C LYS A 448 17.84 1.96 2.69
N VAL A 449 17.60 2.77 1.65
CA VAL A 449 16.23 3.23 1.33
C VAL A 449 15.40 2.06 0.83
N GLN A 450 14.18 1.96 1.37
CA GLN A 450 13.15 0.99 1.02
C GLN A 450 11.93 1.76 0.52
N ALA A 451 11.71 1.81 -0.79
CA ALA A 451 10.53 2.44 -1.38
C ALA A 451 9.43 1.42 -1.60
N ILE A 452 8.19 1.79 -1.29
CA ILE A 452 7.06 0.86 -1.21
C ILE A 452 5.95 1.30 -2.15
N ARG A 453 5.36 0.31 -2.80
CA ARG A 453 4.17 0.49 -3.62
C ARG A 453 3.34 -0.78 -3.58
N ALA A 454 2.02 -0.64 -3.68
CA ALA A 454 1.13 -1.78 -3.82
C ALA A 454 0.27 -1.64 -5.08
N ARG A 455 -0.12 -2.77 -5.64
CA ARG A 455 -1.06 -2.87 -6.75
C ARG A 455 -1.68 -4.25 -6.83
N GLY A 456 -2.97 -4.34 -7.12
CA GLY A 456 -3.62 -5.60 -7.53
C GLY A 456 -3.52 -6.79 -6.56
N GLY A 457 -3.26 -6.56 -5.27
CA GLY A 457 -2.99 -7.63 -4.30
C GLY A 457 -1.50 -8.01 -4.19
N VAL A 458 -0.59 -7.12 -4.58
CA VAL A 458 0.85 -7.29 -4.46
C VAL A 458 1.46 -6.06 -3.81
N LEU A 459 2.35 -6.26 -2.85
CA LEU A 459 3.22 -5.25 -2.25
C LEU A 459 4.63 -5.37 -2.84
N GLY A 460 5.08 -4.36 -3.56
CA GLY A 460 6.45 -4.24 -4.04
C GLY A 460 7.32 -3.42 -3.08
N VAL A 461 8.55 -3.91 -2.86
CA VAL A 461 9.58 -3.23 -2.08
C VAL A 461 10.81 -3.05 -2.97
N TRP A 462 11.10 -1.81 -3.34
CA TRP A 462 12.31 -1.45 -4.05
C TRP A 462 13.37 -1.09 -3.05
N ARG A 463 14.59 -1.56 -3.31
CA ARG A 463 15.71 -1.48 -2.39
C ARG A 463 16.82 -0.70 -3.07
N GLU A 464 17.45 0.20 -2.34
CA GLU A 464 18.64 0.88 -2.81
C GLU A 464 19.70 -0.15 -3.25
N ASN A 465 20.16 -0.04 -4.51
CA ASN A 465 21.17 -0.90 -5.12
C ASN A 465 20.82 -2.41 -5.17
N ALA A 466 19.54 -2.77 -5.13
CA ALA A 466 19.10 -4.15 -5.27
C ALA A 466 17.81 -4.30 -6.09
N LEU A 467 17.55 -5.52 -6.56
CA LEU A 467 16.32 -5.83 -7.28
C LEU A 467 15.10 -5.73 -6.34
N PRO A 468 13.94 -5.27 -6.86
CA PRO A 468 12.72 -5.21 -6.07
C PRO A 468 12.28 -6.61 -5.65
N VAL A 469 11.65 -6.69 -4.47
CA VAL A 469 11.02 -7.92 -3.95
C VAL A 469 9.51 -7.69 -3.90
N PHE A 470 8.75 -8.70 -4.25
CA PHE A 470 7.29 -8.64 -4.31
C PHE A 470 6.68 -9.64 -3.34
N TYR A 471 5.60 -9.22 -2.70
CA TYR A 471 4.86 -10.02 -1.74
C TYR A 471 3.39 -10.07 -2.14
N ALA A 472 2.79 -11.26 -2.13
CA ALA A 472 1.34 -11.39 -2.28
C ALA A 472 0.64 -10.82 -1.04
N THR A 473 -0.46 -10.11 -1.26
CA THR A 473 -1.35 -9.61 -0.23
C THR A 473 -2.74 -10.19 -0.48
N GLN A 474 -3.40 -10.66 0.59
CA GLN A 474 -4.73 -11.29 0.45
C GLN A 474 -5.81 -10.32 -0.03
N SER A 475 -5.56 -9.01 0.11
CA SER A 475 -6.44 -7.92 -0.31
C SER A 475 -5.63 -6.83 -1.01
N THR A 476 -6.31 -5.94 -1.74
CA THR A 476 -5.70 -4.71 -2.25
C THR A 476 -5.28 -3.83 -1.07
N LEU A 477 -4.06 -3.30 -1.13
CA LEU A 477 -3.53 -2.35 -0.14
C LEU A 477 -3.40 -0.96 -0.77
N GLN A 478 -3.68 0.08 0.00
CA GLN A 478 -3.22 1.44 -0.29
C GLN A 478 -2.21 1.87 0.79
N PRO A 479 -0.90 1.75 0.52
CA PRO A 479 0.14 2.15 1.46
C PRO A 479 0.05 3.64 1.79
N MET A 480 0.22 3.98 3.07
CA MET A 480 0.16 5.34 3.59
C MET A 480 1.50 5.78 4.18
N LEU A 481 2.06 4.96 5.06
CA LEU A 481 3.30 5.24 5.79
C LEU A 481 4.11 3.95 5.93
N ALA A 482 5.42 4.09 6.14
CA ALA A 482 6.30 2.96 6.38
C ALA A 482 7.29 3.24 7.51
N THR A 483 7.59 2.21 8.29
CA THR A 483 8.61 2.25 9.34
C THR A 483 9.37 0.92 9.38
N SER A 484 10.56 0.91 9.97
CA SER A 484 11.40 -0.29 10.07
C SER A 484 12.27 -0.27 11.33
N ASP A 485 12.49 -1.46 11.89
CA ASP A 485 13.52 -1.73 12.91
C ASP A 485 14.83 -2.27 12.31
N GLY A 486 14.95 -2.28 10.97
CA GLY A 486 16.04 -2.88 10.24
C GLY A 486 15.91 -4.40 10.01
N LYS A 487 14.92 -5.07 10.61
CA LYS A 487 14.63 -6.50 10.39
C LYS A 487 13.35 -6.71 9.58
N VAL A 488 12.34 -5.88 9.84
CA VAL A 488 11.08 -5.88 9.10
C VAL A 488 10.71 -4.47 8.66
N ILE A 489 9.85 -4.39 7.65
CA ILE A 489 9.21 -3.16 7.20
C ILE A 489 7.73 -3.30 7.55
N ASP A 490 7.22 -2.36 8.33
CA ASP A 490 5.81 -2.23 8.66
C ASP A 490 5.21 -1.10 7.84
N VAL A 491 4.20 -1.45 7.03
CA VAL A 491 3.50 -0.53 6.14
C VAL A 491 2.09 -0.32 6.67
N LEU A 492 1.79 0.89 7.15
CA LEU A 492 0.41 1.28 7.43
C LEU A 492 -0.33 1.44 6.11
N ALA A 493 -1.43 0.72 5.95
CA ALA A 493 -2.22 0.73 4.73
C ALA A 493 -3.73 0.65 5.03
N THR A 494 -4.54 1.13 4.10
CA THR A 494 -5.98 0.82 4.05
C THR A 494 -6.25 -0.37 3.15
N THR A 495 -7.31 -1.10 3.47
CA THR A 495 -7.93 -2.17 2.69
C THR A 495 -9.44 -1.94 2.65
N ASP A 496 -10.17 -2.71 1.84
CA ASP A 496 -11.64 -2.68 1.84
C ASP A 496 -12.24 -3.04 3.23
N ASP A 497 -11.47 -3.77 4.03
CA ASP A 497 -11.82 -4.29 5.35
C ASP A 497 -11.43 -3.38 6.53
N GLY A 498 -10.71 -2.29 6.25
CA GLY A 498 -10.20 -1.32 7.23
C GLY A 498 -8.69 -1.13 7.21
N LEU A 499 -8.15 -0.54 8.29
CA LEU A 499 -6.73 -0.27 8.46
C LEU A 499 -5.95 -1.53 8.88
N VAL A 500 -4.78 -1.71 8.28
CA VAL A 500 -3.87 -2.84 8.55
C VAL A 500 -2.42 -2.37 8.63
N ILE A 501 -1.58 -3.16 9.29
CA ILE A 501 -0.13 -3.17 9.05
C ILE A 501 0.17 -4.33 8.11
N ALA A 502 0.76 -4.03 6.94
CA ALA A 502 1.37 -5.05 6.10
C ALA A 502 2.86 -5.15 6.47
N ARG A 503 3.29 -6.30 6.97
CA ARG A 503 4.64 -6.56 7.44
C ARG A 503 5.39 -7.49 6.48
N VAL A 504 6.61 -7.10 6.14
CA VAL A 504 7.51 -7.88 5.28
C VAL A 504 8.93 -7.85 5.82
N PRO A 505 9.76 -8.89 5.60
CA PRO A 505 11.13 -8.90 6.07
C PRO A 505 12.04 -7.98 5.25
N VAL A 506 13.04 -7.41 5.91
CA VAL A 506 14.20 -6.74 5.30
C VAL A 506 15.17 -7.84 4.90
N LYS A 507 14.95 -8.45 3.74
CA LYS A 507 15.91 -9.39 3.11
C LYS A 507 16.72 -8.66 2.06
#